data_AF-A0A7S0WG86-F1
#
_entry.id   AF-A0A7S0WG86-F1
#
_cell.length_a   1.000
_cell.length_b   1.000
_cell.length_c   1.000
_cell.angle_alpha   90.00
_cell.angle_beta   90.00
_cell.angle_gamma   90.00
#
_symmetry.space_group_name_H-M   'P 1'
#
loop_
_entity.id
_entity.type
_entity.pdbx_description
1 polymer ?
#
loop_
_entity_poly.entity_id
_entity_poly.type
_entity_poly.pdbx_seq_one_letter_code
_entity_poly.pdbx_strand_id
1 'polypeptide(L)'
;LLYQRISAWRGMSVVFSDVAEAKCICLGTGRFLRCVLVPAMHSLGARCVIGAARSRTVIDMLRQRGDGSYEVDVVGAEGVRTERVEGVAAGYCLGEVEGREAFMKLPGEMRSLRYIGVGVTEAGVCAGSPAMEYLSQLLHACC
;
A
#
# COMPACT_ATOMS: atom_id res chain seq x y z
N LEU A 1 27.72 7.61 2.76
CA LEU A 1 26.97 7.34 4.00
C LEU A 1 25.44 7.35 3.84
N LEU A 2 24.87 7.77 2.71
CA LEU A 2 23.40 7.69 2.46
C LEU A 2 22.94 6.37 1.79
N TYR A 3 23.87 5.59 1.23
CA TYR A 3 23.56 4.41 0.40
C TYR A 3 23.41 3.08 1.17
N GLN A 4 23.66 3.07 2.49
CA GLN A 4 23.63 1.84 3.30
C GLN A 4 22.32 1.64 4.09
N ARG A 5 21.28 2.44 3.83
CA ARG A 5 19.98 2.34 4.52
C ARG A 5 18.83 1.73 3.69
N ILE A 6 19.07 1.34 2.43
CA ILE A 6 18.01 0.82 1.53
C ILE A 6 17.85 -0.71 1.57
N SER A 7 18.64 -1.45 2.35
CA SER A 7 18.56 -2.93 2.29
C SER A 7 18.64 -3.61 3.65
N ALA A 8 17.65 -3.37 4.49
CA ALA A 8 17.23 -4.35 5.49
C ALA A 8 15.98 -5.07 4.96
N TRP A 9 16.14 -5.83 3.87
CA TRP A 9 15.08 -6.68 3.32
C TRP A 9 14.87 -7.86 4.26
N ARG A 10 13.91 -7.74 5.19
CA ARG A 10 13.44 -8.84 6.04
C ARG A 10 11.92 -8.92 5.95
N GLY A 11 11.40 -10.04 5.43
CA GLY A 11 10.03 -10.52 5.68
C GLY A 11 8.91 -9.70 5.04
N MET A 12 7.93 -10.41 4.45
CA MET A 12 6.51 -10.10 4.18
C MET A 12 6.06 -8.65 3.86
N SER A 13 7.00 -7.77 3.52
CA SER A 13 6.84 -6.34 3.30
C SER A 13 7.92 -5.85 2.33
N VAL A 14 7.74 -4.63 1.84
CA VAL A 14 8.68 -3.88 1.00
C VAL A 14 8.59 -2.40 1.37
N VAL A 15 9.72 -1.71 1.45
CA VAL A 15 9.78 -0.28 1.80
C VAL A 15 10.68 0.43 0.79
N PHE A 16 10.17 1.49 0.18
CA PHE A 16 10.82 2.23 -0.91
C PHE A 16 11.15 3.68 -0.54
N SER A 17 10.43 4.24 0.43
CA SER A 17 10.66 5.57 0.96
C SER A 17 10.39 5.60 2.46
N ASP A 18 10.74 6.71 3.12
CA ASP A 18 10.43 6.89 4.53
C ASP A 18 8.91 6.81 4.77
N VAL A 19 8.49 5.82 5.57
CA VAL A 19 7.09 5.61 5.92
C VAL A 19 6.57 6.70 6.84
N ALA A 20 7.44 7.36 7.61
CA ALA A 20 7.04 8.44 8.52
C ALA A 20 6.41 9.63 7.77
N GLU A 21 6.85 9.86 6.54
CA GLU A 21 6.38 10.95 5.65
C GLU A 21 5.22 10.54 4.73
N ALA A 22 4.88 9.26 4.68
CA ALA A 22 3.71 8.82 3.95
C ALA A 22 2.43 9.35 4.62
N LYS A 23 1.45 9.73 3.81
CA LYS A 23 0.21 10.40 4.28
C LYS A 23 -1.02 9.51 4.18
N CYS A 24 -0.89 8.37 3.52
CA CYS A 24 -2.01 7.49 3.24
C CYS A 24 -1.67 6.04 3.58
N ILE A 25 -2.57 5.37 4.30
CA ILE A 25 -2.57 3.90 4.43
C ILE A 25 -3.73 3.37 3.61
N CYS A 26 -3.49 2.37 2.76
CA CYS A 26 -4.53 1.73 1.97
C CYS A 26 -4.66 0.25 2.34
N LEU A 27 -5.88 -0.20 2.65
CA LEU A 27 -6.23 -1.61 2.77
C LEU A 27 -6.76 -2.13 1.42
N GLY A 28 -6.08 -3.13 0.89
CA GLY A 28 -6.31 -3.70 -0.43
C GLY A 28 -5.19 -3.37 -1.42
N THR A 29 -5.11 -4.17 -2.49
CA THR A 29 -4.11 -4.02 -3.56
C THR A 29 -4.71 -4.23 -4.95
N GLY A 30 -6.04 -4.16 -5.04
CA GLY A 30 -6.78 -4.39 -6.28
C GLY A 30 -6.51 -3.32 -7.34
N ARG A 31 -7.01 -3.58 -8.56
CA ARG A 31 -6.89 -2.65 -9.70
C ARG A 31 -7.47 -1.27 -9.40
N PHE A 32 -8.62 -1.18 -8.73
CA PHE A 32 -9.19 0.12 -8.35
C PHE A 32 -8.21 0.96 -7.51
N LEU A 33 -7.62 0.37 -6.48
CA LEU A 33 -6.69 1.07 -5.60
C LEU A 33 -5.44 1.54 -6.35
N ARG A 34 -4.93 0.71 -7.27
CA ARG A 34 -3.74 1.02 -8.07
C ARG A 34 -4.01 2.00 -9.23
N CYS A 35 -5.15 1.92 -9.87
CA CYS A 35 -5.48 2.77 -11.03
C CYS A 35 -6.13 4.10 -10.63
N VAL A 36 -6.69 4.19 -9.41
CA VAL A 36 -7.46 5.36 -8.98
C VAL A 36 -6.87 5.97 -7.72
N LEU A 37 -6.87 5.23 -6.60
CA LEU A 37 -6.56 5.82 -5.31
C LEU A 37 -5.09 6.24 -5.18
N VAL A 38 -4.15 5.35 -5.51
CA VAL A 38 -2.71 5.66 -5.43
C VAL A 38 -2.35 6.84 -6.35
N PRO A 39 -2.74 6.88 -7.64
CA PRO A 39 -2.54 8.06 -8.49
C PRO A 39 -3.18 9.34 -7.91
N ALA A 40 -4.39 9.27 -7.37
CA ALA A 40 -5.07 10.42 -6.79
C ALA A 40 -4.37 10.94 -5.52
N MET A 41 -3.82 10.07 -4.68
CA MET A 41 -3.00 10.49 -3.55
C MET A 41 -1.66 11.07 -4.02
N HIS A 42 -1.07 10.46 -5.05
CA HIS A 42 0.19 10.95 -5.62
C HIS A 42 0.06 12.36 -6.20
N SER A 43 -1.06 12.70 -6.85
CA SER A 43 -1.30 14.06 -7.34
C SER A 43 -1.45 15.11 -6.23
N LEU A 44 -1.76 14.69 -5.01
CA LEU A 44 -1.75 15.53 -3.80
C LEU A 44 -0.36 15.58 -3.12
N GLY A 45 0.68 15.00 -3.74
CA GLY A 45 1.99 14.86 -3.12
C GLY A 45 1.99 13.90 -1.92
N ALA A 46 1.02 13.00 -1.83
CA ALA A 46 0.95 11.97 -0.80
C ALA A 46 1.48 10.64 -1.34
N ARG A 47 2.31 9.96 -0.55
CA ARG A 47 2.64 8.55 -0.79
C ARG A 47 1.76 7.64 0.06
N CYS A 48 1.49 6.46 -0.48
CA CYS A 48 0.64 5.44 0.11
C CYS A 48 1.47 4.26 0.63
N VAL A 49 1.15 3.81 1.84
CA VAL A 49 1.48 2.47 2.31
C VAL A 49 0.32 1.54 1.99
N ILE A 50 0.56 0.38 1.38
CA ILE A 50 -0.51 -0.54 0.96
C ILE A 50 -0.45 -1.87 1.73
N GLY A 51 -1.61 -2.35 2.19
CA GLY A 51 -1.76 -3.61 2.91
C GLY A 51 -2.57 -4.62 2.10
N ALA A 52 -1.95 -5.73 1.70
CA ALA A 52 -2.62 -6.80 0.97
C ALA A 52 -3.21 -7.83 1.95
N ALA A 53 -4.55 -7.86 2.05
CA ALA A 53 -5.23 -8.75 2.99
C ALA A 53 -5.08 -10.25 2.67
N ARG A 54 -4.86 -10.63 1.40
CA ARG A 54 -4.86 -12.03 0.94
C ARG A 54 -3.75 -12.38 -0.05
N SER A 55 -3.57 -11.57 -1.10
CA SER A 55 -2.63 -11.89 -2.19
C SER A 55 -1.26 -11.25 -1.97
N ARG A 56 -0.20 -12.03 -2.22
CA ARG A 56 1.19 -11.55 -2.19
C ARG A 56 1.66 -10.99 -3.54
N THR A 57 0.94 -11.28 -4.62
CA THR A 57 1.35 -11.00 -6.00
C THR A 57 1.73 -9.54 -6.23
N VAL A 58 0.97 -8.59 -5.67
CA VAL A 58 1.26 -7.16 -5.84
C VAL A 58 2.49 -6.74 -5.03
N ILE A 59 2.65 -7.28 -3.82
CA ILE A 59 3.82 -6.98 -2.97
C ILE A 59 5.09 -7.56 -3.60
N ASP A 60 5.02 -8.77 -4.15
CA ASP A 60 6.12 -9.41 -4.86
C ASP A 60 6.46 -8.67 -6.17
N MET A 61 5.46 -8.19 -6.91
CA MET A 61 5.67 -7.35 -8.09
C MET A 61 6.38 -6.03 -7.72
N LEU A 62 5.92 -5.33 -6.67
CA LEU A 62 6.56 -4.11 -6.19
C LEU A 62 7.99 -4.40 -5.71
N ARG A 63 8.23 -5.55 -5.07
CA ARG A 63 9.56 -6.00 -4.68
C ARG A 63 10.49 -6.13 -5.88
N GLN A 64 10.02 -6.75 -6.96
CA GLN A 64 10.79 -6.95 -8.18
C GLN A 64 11.12 -5.62 -8.87
N ARG A 65 10.22 -4.62 -8.83
CA ARG A 65 10.45 -3.28 -9.39
C ARG A 65 11.43 -2.46 -8.54
N GLY A 66 11.35 -2.55 -7.22
CA GLY A 66 12.35 -1.99 -6.30
C GLY A 66 12.23 -0.49 -6.02
N ASP A 67 11.31 0.23 -6.65
CA ASP A 67 11.17 1.70 -6.53
C ASP A 67 9.76 2.17 -6.12
N GLY A 68 8.84 1.23 -5.82
CA GLY A 68 7.46 1.53 -5.46
C GLY A 68 6.61 2.04 -6.64
N SER A 69 7.09 1.88 -7.86
CA SER A 69 6.33 2.14 -9.08
C SER A 69 5.74 0.85 -9.68
N TYR A 70 4.76 1.02 -10.55
CA TYR A 70 4.18 -0.03 -11.38
C TYR A 70 3.58 0.57 -12.65
N GLU A 71 3.13 -0.28 -13.55
CA GLU A 71 2.53 0.13 -14.83
C GLU A 71 1.04 -0.16 -14.84
N VAL A 72 0.27 0.71 -15.50
CA VAL A 72 -1.15 0.54 -15.78
C VAL A 72 -1.42 0.86 -17.24
N ASP A 73 -2.28 0.08 -17.88
CA ASP A 73 -2.74 0.38 -19.23
C ASP A 73 -3.92 1.36 -19.17
N VAL A 74 -3.78 2.47 -19.88
CA VAL A 74 -4.79 3.51 -20.03
C VAL A 74 -5.39 3.37 -21.42
N VAL A 75 -6.70 3.16 -21.46
CA VAL A 75 -7.47 3.04 -22.70
C VAL A 75 -8.07 4.40 -23.02
N GLY A 76 -7.60 5.02 -24.11
CA GLY A 76 -8.10 6.29 -24.62
C GLY A 76 -8.65 6.16 -26.05
N ALA A 77 -9.11 7.29 -26.61
CA ALA A 77 -9.60 7.34 -27.99
C ALA A 77 -8.53 6.91 -29.02
N GLU A 78 -7.26 7.18 -28.74
CA GLU A 78 -6.10 6.84 -29.59
C GLU A 78 -5.59 5.40 -29.39
N GLY A 79 -6.30 4.58 -28.60
CA GLY A 79 -5.92 3.21 -28.27
C GLY A 79 -5.36 3.04 -26.86
N VAL A 80 -4.54 2.01 -26.66
CA VAL A 80 -4.00 1.62 -25.36
C VAL A 80 -2.58 2.15 -25.20
N ARG A 81 -2.32 2.83 -24.08
CA ARG A 81 -0.97 3.28 -23.69
C ARG A 81 -0.65 2.80 -22.28
N THR A 82 0.58 2.38 -22.05
CA THR A 82 1.04 1.99 -20.72
C THR A 82 1.62 3.21 -20.01
N GLU A 83 1.10 3.52 -18.83
CA GLU A 83 1.56 4.61 -17.97
C GLU A 83 2.22 4.07 -16.71
N ARG A 84 3.31 4.72 -16.30
CA ARG A 84 3.99 4.44 -15.04
C ARG A 84 3.30 5.20 -13.91
N VAL A 85 2.88 4.47 -12.89
CA VAL A 85 2.30 5.00 -11.66
C VAL A 85 3.34 4.95 -10.56
N GLU A 86 3.46 6.06 -9.84
CA GLU A 86 4.31 6.20 -8.66
C GLU A 86 3.48 6.42 -7.40
N GLY A 87 4.15 6.57 -6.26
CA GLY A 87 3.50 6.96 -5.01
C GLY A 87 3.29 5.84 -4.00
N VAL A 88 3.79 4.62 -4.21
CA VAL A 88 3.86 3.62 -3.14
C VAL A 88 5.11 3.87 -2.29
N ALA A 89 4.93 4.08 -0.99
CA ALA A 89 6.01 4.20 -0.01
C ALA A 89 6.45 2.84 0.53
N ALA A 90 5.47 1.96 0.80
CA ALA A 90 5.70 0.63 1.31
C ALA A 90 4.51 -0.30 1.01
N GLY A 91 4.73 -1.60 1.07
CA GLY A 91 3.72 -2.63 0.86
C GLY A 91 3.86 -3.77 1.88
N TYR A 92 2.74 -4.29 2.38
CA TYR A 92 2.71 -5.32 3.43
C TYR A 92 1.74 -6.45 3.08
N CYS A 93 2.10 -7.69 3.41
CA CYS A 93 1.22 -8.86 3.31
C CYS A 93 0.53 -9.12 4.66
N LEU A 94 -0.76 -8.79 4.79
CA LEU A 94 -1.50 -8.90 6.06
C LEU A 94 -2.04 -10.31 6.35
N GLY A 95 -2.07 -11.16 5.32
CA GLY A 95 -2.38 -12.58 5.48
C GLY A 95 -1.27 -13.34 6.23
N GLU A 96 -0.09 -12.74 6.37
CA GLU A 96 1.07 -13.30 7.06
C GLU A 96 1.24 -12.57 8.39
N VAL A 97 1.62 -13.30 9.45
CA VAL A 97 1.66 -12.76 10.82
C VAL A 97 2.63 -11.59 10.93
N GLU A 98 3.86 -11.75 10.44
CA GLU A 98 4.90 -10.72 10.54
C GLU A 98 4.54 -9.47 9.73
N GLY A 99 3.97 -9.67 8.54
CA GLY A 99 3.53 -8.55 7.70
C GLY A 99 2.38 -7.79 8.33
N ARG A 100 1.44 -8.49 8.98
CA ARG A 100 0.33 -7.89 9.72
C ARG A 100 0.83 -7.12 10.94
N GLU A 101 1.68 -7.72 11.77
CA GLU A 101 2.22 -7.06 12.96
C GLU A 101 3.01 -5.79 12.62
N ALA A 102 3.82 -5.82 11.56
CA ALA A 102 4.52 -4.63 11.09
C ALA A 102 3.55 -3.55 10.59
N PHE A 103 2.51 -3.95 9.86
CA PHE A 103 1.50 -3.02 9.37
C PHE A 103 0.72 -2.34 10.50
N MET A 104 0.40 -3.06 11.59
CA MET A 104 -0.34 -2.50 12.72
C MET A 104 0.46 -1.49 13.55
N LYS A 105 1.78 -1.39 13.36
CA LYS A 105 2.63 -0.37 14.00
C LYS A 105 2.65 0.95 13.25
N LEU A 106 2.23 0.95 11.98
CA LEU A 106 2.31 2.11 11.09
C LEU A 106 1.64 3.37 11.64
N PRO A 107 0.46 3.34 12.29
CA PRO A 107 -0.14 4.55 12.83
C PRO A 107 0.77 5.32 13.80
N GLY A 108 1.56 4.63 14.62
CA GLY A 108 2.55 5.26 15.52
C GLY A 108 3.84 5.73 14.83
N GLU A 109 4.14 5.20 13.64
CA GLU A 109 5.34 5.54 12.86
C GLU A 109 5.08 6.67 11.85
N MET A 110 3.85 6.75 11.32
CA MET A 110 3.43 7.67 10.26
C MET A 110 2.95 9.02 10.81
N ARG A 111 3.91 9.89 11.14
CA ARG A 111 3.66 11.24 11.68
C ARG A 111 2.79 12.12 10.77
N SER A 112 2.85 11.86 9.47
CA SER A 112 2.13 12.61 8.44
C SER A 112 0.84 11.92 7.97
N LEU A 113 0.36 10.88 8.66
CA LEU A 113 -0.88 10.18 8.30
C LEU A 113 -2.09 11.14 8.27
N ARG A 114 -2.81 11.11 7.14
CA ARG A 114 -4.01 11.93 6.89
C ARG A 114 -5.17 11.13 6.30
N TYR A 115 -4.88 10.05 5.59
CA TYR A 115 -5.87 9.31 4.81
C TYR A 115 -5.81 7.82 5.10
N ILE A 116 -6.98 7.19 5.25
CA ILE A 116 -7.13 5.75 5.22
C ILE A 116 -8.03 5.39 4.03
N GLY A 117 -7.44 4.69 3.08
CA GLY A 117 -8.13 4.17 1.90
C GLY A 117 -8.54 2.71 2.09
N VAL A 118 -9.76 2.36 1.68
CA VAL A 118 -10.22 0.98 1.69
C VAL A 118 -10.66 0.60 0.28
N GLY A 119 -9.89 -0.29 -0.35
CA GLY A 119 -10.09 -0.77 -1.72
C GLY A 119 -10.23 -2.28 -1.74
N VAL A 120 -11.36 -2.78 -1.23
CA VAL A 120 -11.71 -4.21 -1.21
C VAL A 120 -13.05 -4.43 -1.92
N THR A 121 -13.31 -5.66 -2.35
CA THR A 121 -14.60 -6.05 -2.93
C THR A 121 -15.70 -6.05 -1.88
N GLU A 122 -16.95 -6.18 -2.29
CA GLU A 122 -18.13 -6.29 -1.42
C GLU A 122 -17.94 -7.38 -0.35
N ALA A 123 -17.46 -8.56 -0.75
CA ALA A 123 -17.12 -9.65 0.17
C ALA A 123 -16.05 -9.29 1.23
N GLY A 124 -15.21 -8.30 0.94
CA GLY A 124 -14.19 -7.77 1.86
C GLY A 124 -14.70 -6.62 2.73
N VAL A 125 -15.86 -6.04 2.44
CA VAL A 125 -16.52 -5.05 3.31
C VAL A 125 -17.47 -5.73 4.30
N CYS A 126 -17.88 -6.97 4.02
CA CYS A 126 -18.72 -7.75 4.93
C CYS A 126 -18.14 -7.80 6.35
N ALA A 127 -19.02 -7.71 7.34
CA ALA A 127 -18.67 -7.86 8.75
C ALA A 127 -18.01 -9.22 9.00
N GLY A 128 -16.95 -9.23 9.81
CA GLY A 128 -16.16 -10.44 10.08
C GLY A 128 -15.24 -10.89 8.93
N SER A 129 -15.16 -10.13 7.84
CA SER A 129 -14.12 -10.38 6.84
C SER A 129 -12.74 -9.97 7.40
N PRO A 130 -11.66 -10.66 7.00
CA PRO A 130 -10.31 -10.30 7.46
C PRO A 130 -9.95 -8.84 7.20
N ALA A 131 -10.43 -8.26 6.10
CA ALA A 131 -10.16 -6.86 5.76
C ALA A 131 -10.81 -5.88 6.76
N MET A 132 -12.03 -6.15 7.22
CA MET A 132 -12.70 -5.33 8.24
C MET A 132 -12.09 -5.52 9.63
N GLU A 133 -11.62 -6.72 9.95
CA GLU A 133 -10.85 -6.97 11.18
C GLU A 133 -9.51 -6.23 11.18
N TYR A 134 -8.79 -6.22 10.05
CA TYR A 134 -7.54 -5.45 9.93
C TYR A 134 -7.81 -3.95 9.98
N LEU A 135 -8.91 -3.48 9.39
CA LEU A 135 -9.30 -2.08 9.49
C LEU A 135 -9.61 -1.69 10.93
N SER A 136 -10.38 -2.50 11.69
CA SER A 136 -10.70 -2.16 13.08
C SER A 136 -9.45 -2.16 13.97
N GLN A 137 -8.53 -3.11 13.78
CA GLN A 137 -7.24 -3.13 14.47
C GLN A 137 -6.38 -1.91 14.14
N LEU A 138 -6.30 -1.55 12.85
CA LEU A 138 -5.56 -0.37 12.41
C LEU A 138 -6.14 0.91 13.02
N LEU A 139 -7.47 1.06 12.99
CA LEU A 139 -8.15 2.22 13.58
C LEU A 139 -7.94 2.29 15.09
N HIS A 140 -7.95 1.15 15.79
CA HIS A 140 -7.63 1.11 17.21
C HIS A 140 -6.19 1.54 17.49
N ALA A 141 -5.24 1.16 16.64
CA ALA A 141 -3.84 1.57 16.75
C ALA A 141 -3.59 3.05 16.42
N CYS A 142 -4.56 3.74 15.81
CA CYS A 142 -4.51 5.20 15.61
C CYS A 142 -4.91 6.01 16.86
N CYS A 143 -5.53 5.37 17.85
CA CYS A 143 -5.94 6.00 19.11
C CYS A 143 -4.76 6.07 20.11
#